data_AF-A0A0E0GMV2-F1
#
_entry.id   AF-A0A0E0GMV2-F1
#
_cell.length_a   1.000
_cell.length_b   1.000
_cell.length_c   1.000
_cell.angle_alpha   90.00
_cell.angle_beta   90.00
_cell.angle_gamma   90.00
#
_symmetry.space_group_name_H-M   'P 1'
#
loop_
_entity.id
_entity.type
_entity.pdbx_description
1 polymer ?
#
loop_
_entity_poly.entity_id
_entity_poly.type
_entity_poly.pdbx_seq_one_letter_code
_entity_poly.pdbx_strand_id
1 'polypeptide(L)'
;MAAVGATDAPPEAWENGYLADAAGIIGGRWLKYWTEAGSVLSSVGLFEAQLSSGAFQLLGMAELGLLPSVFARRGPGRSATPWVAVAASAAVSVAVSFLGFDDVVATANLLYSLGALLEFAAFLRLRAREESPSSLKRPYRVPLPLPALAAMCLVPSAFLAYVVAVAGWRVSAVAAALTALGVGWHGAMRVCRSRKWLRFNTAVAADHRLQLQDAPPPPAGRV
;
A
#
# COMPACT_ATOMS: atom_id res chain seq x y z
N MET A 1 -4.65 21.39 -17.42
CA MET A 1 -4.82 21.89 -18.81
C MET A 1 -4.87 23.42 -18.88
N ALA A 2 -5.58 24.13 -18.00
CA ALA A 2 -5.62 25.60 -18.02
C ALA A 2 -4.22 26.28 -17.90
N ALA A 3 -3.35 25.76 -17.03
CA ALA A 3 -1.99 26.28 -16.87
C ALA A 3 -1.14 26.17 -18.16
N VAL A 4 -1.23 25.05 -18.88
CA VAL A 4 -0.44 24.81 -20.10
C VAL A 4 -0.86 25.73 -21.25
N GLY A 5 -2.13 26.14 -21.30
CA GLY A 5 -2.63 27.05 -22.34
C GLY A 5 -2.48 28.54 -22.00
N ALA A 6 -2.16 28.89 -20.77
CA ALA A 6 -2.11 30.28 -20.31
C ALA A 6 -0.70 30.75 -19.91
N THR A 7 0.29 29.86 -19.88
CA THR A 7 1.68 30.19 -19.56
C THR A 7 2.62 29.63 -20.64
N ASP A 8 3.46 30.47 -21.25
CA ASP A 8 4.48 30.08 -22.23
C ASP A 8 5.76 29.53 -21.57
N ALA A 9 5.65 28.95 -20.39
CA ALA A 9 6.81 28.52 -19.63
C ALA A 9 7.44 27.25 -20.24
N PRO A 10 8.77 27.21 -20.40
CA PRO A 10 9.46 26.02 -20.88
C PRO A 10 9.22 24.84 -19.92
N PRO A 11 9.23 23.59 -20.39
CA PRO A 11 8.98 22.40 -19.55
C PRO A 11 9.86 22.31 -18.30
N GLU A 12 11.08 22.87 -18.37
CA GLU A 12 12.04 22.94 -17.27
C GLU A 12 11.58 23.82 -16.10
N ALA A 13 10.70 24.81 -16.34
CA ALA A 13 10.15 25.67 -15.31
C ALA A 13 8.99 25.04 -14.52
N TRP A 14 8.51 23.85 -14.94
CA TRP A 14 7.41 23.13 -14.30
C TRP A 14 7.90 22.32 -13.08
N GLU A 15 8.49 23.02 -12.13
CA GLU A 15 8.95 22.43 -10.88
C GLU A 15 7.87 22.45 -9.78
N ASN A 16 8.18 21.82 -8.65
CA ASN A 16 7.28 21.76 -7.50
C ASN A 16 6.87 23.17 -7.05
N GLY A 17 5.55 23.44 -7.02
CA GLY A 17 5.00 24.74 -6.66
C GLY A 17 4.63 25.64 -7.85
N TYR A 18 5.08 25.33 -9.07
CA TYR A 18 4.80 26.13 -10.27
C TYR A 18 3.30 26.33 -10.55
N LEU A 19 2.45 25.39 -10.12
CA LEU A 19 0.99 25.50 -10.24
C LEU A 19 0.42 26.71 -9.48
N ALA A 20 1.01 27.10 -8.35
CA ALA A 20 0.59 28.29 -7.61
C ALA A 20 1.02 29.58 -8.33
N ASP A 21 2.20 29.56 -8.95
CA ASP A 21 2.70 30.68 -9.76
C ASP A 21 1.86 30.84 -11.04
N ALA A 22 1.55 29.74 -11.73
CA ALA A 22 0.64 29.73 -12.87
C ALA A 22 -0.76 30.24 -12.49
N ALA A 23 -1.27 29.86 -11.31
CA ALA A 23 -2.53 30.40 -10.78
C ALA A 23 -2.47 31.93 -10.55
N GLY A 24 -1.31 32.43 -10.13
CA GLY A 24 -1.05 33.87 -10.00
C GLY A 24 -1.02 34.61 -11.34
N ILE A 25 -0.44 34.00 -12.38
CA ILE A 25 -0.40 34.57 -13.74
C ILE A 25 -1.81 34.66 -14.33
N ILE A 26 -2.65 33.64 -14.11
CA ILE A 26 -3.98 33.54 -14.71
C ILE A 26 -5.02 34.37 -13.93
N GLY A 27 -5.02 34.25 -12.60
CA GLY A 27 -6.08 34.76 -11.72
C GLY A 27 -5.65 35.83 -10.73
N GLY A 28 -4.41 36.33 -10.84
CA GLY A 28 -3.84 37.33 -9.95
C GLY A 28 -3.49 36.79 -8.55
N ARG A 29 -3.02 37.70 -7.68
CA ARG A 29 -2.47 37.38 -6.34
C ARG A 29 -3.47 36.65 -5.44
N TRP A 30 -4.78 36.93 -5.60
CA TRP A 30 -5.83 36.24 -4.84
C TRP A 30 -5.84 34.74 -5.11
N LEU A 31 -5.86 34.33 -6.39
CA LEU A 31 -5.90 32.91 -6.75
C LEU A 31 -4.60 32.18 -6.40
N LYS A 32 -3.46 32.88 -6.45
CA LYS A 32 -2.18 32.37 -5.97
C LYS A 32 -2.25 31.97 -4.49
N TYR A 33 -2.65 32.89 -3.60
CA TYR A 33 -2.70 32.61 -2.17
C TYR A 33 -3.69 31.49 -1.80
N TRP A 34 -4.85 31.43 -2.46
CA TRP A 34 -5.79 30.32 -2.24
C TRP A 34 -5.23 28.98 -2.70
N THR A 35 -4.53 28.95 -3.83
CA THR A 35 -3.89 27.73 -4.34
C THR A 35 -2.76 27.27 -3.42
N GLU A 36 -1.93 28.20 -2.93
CA GLU A 36 -0.87 27.90 -1.95
C GLU A 36 -1.44 27.37 -0.64
N ALA A 37 -2.42 28.07 -0.05
CA ALA A 37 -3.06 27.63 1.19
C ALA A 37 -3.75 26.25 1.03
N GLY A 38 -4.45 26.04 -0.09
CA GLY A 38 -5.10 24.77 -0.40
C GLY A 38 -4.10 23.63 -0.59
N SER A 39 -2.96 23.89 -1.24
CA SER A 39 -1.87 22.92 -1.44
C SER A 39 -1.27 22.49 -0.10
N VAL A 40 -0.97 23.43 0.79
CA VAL A 40 -0.42 23.13 2.13
C VAL A 40 -1.42 22.34 2.95
N LEU A 41 -2.68 22.78 3.03
CA LEU A 41 -3.73 22.09 3.79
C LEU A 41 -3.98 20.67 3.26
N SER A 42 -4.03 20.48 1.94
CA SER A 42 -4.21 19.16 1.32
C SER A 42 -3.01 18.24 1.61
N SER A 43 -1.79 18.77 1.61
CA SER A 43 -0.59 17.98 1.85
C SER A 43 -0.56 17.47 3.30
N VAL A 44 -0.92 18.32 4.26
CA VAL A 44 -1.07 17.93 5.67
C VAL A 44 -2.16 16.87 5.85
N GLY A 45 -3.33 17.08 5.23
CA GLY A 45 -4.44 16.12 5.30
C GLY A 45 -4.07 14.75 4.72
N LEU A 46 -3.38 14.72 3.58
CA LEU A 46 -2.95 13.47 2.95
C LEU A 46 -1.89 12.75 3.80
N PHE A 47 -0.96 13.49 4.40
CA PHE A 47 0.05 12.93 5.30
C PHE A 47 -0.57 12.27 6.53
N GLU A 48 -1.49 12.95 7.21
CA GLU A 48 -2.21 12.41 8.37
C GLU A 48 -3.03 11.16 8.01
N ALA A 49 -3.77 11.20 6.89
CA ALA A 49 -4.54 10.06 6.41
C ALA A 49 -3.64 8.85 6.12
N GLN A 50 -2.49 9.08 5.49
CA GLN A 50 -1.56 8.02 5.12
C GLN A 50 -0.83 7.43 6.34
N LEU A 51 -0.42 8.26 7.29
CA LEU A 51 0.16 7.83 8.57
C LEU A 51 -0.83 6.97 9.36
N SER A 52 -2.08 7.42 9.47
CA SER A 52 -3.14 6.68 10.15
C SER A 52 -3.39 5.32 9.48
N SER A 53 -3.52 5.30 8.16
CA SER A 53 -3.68 4.07 7.38
C SER A 53 -2.54 3.08 7.63
N GLY A 54 -1.29 3.54 7.56
CA GLY A 54 -0.11 2.69 7.80
C GLY A 54 -0.07 2.13 9.23
N ALA A 55 -0.40 2.95 10.23
CA ALA A 55 -0.44 2.51 11.62
C ALA A 55 -1.52 1.44 11.86
N PHE A 56 -2.72 1.61 11.28
CA PHE A 56 -3.79 0.62 11.39
C PHE A 56 -3.51 -0.66 10.61
N GLN A 57 -2.81 -0.59 9.48
CA GLN A 57 -2.33 -1.77 8.75
C GLN A 57 -1.34 -2.59 9.60
N LEU A 58 -0.37 -1.93 10.25
CA LEU A 58 0.58 -2.59 11.17
C LEU A 58 -0.14 -3.23 12.37
N LEU A 59 -1.13 -2.52 12.94
CA LEU A 59 -1.98 -3.06 14.00
C LEU A 59 -2.71 -4.33 13.54
N GLY A 60 -3.38 -4.28 12.38
CA GLY A 60 -4.11 -5.42 11.83
C GLY A 60 -3.20 -6.63 11.56
N MET A 61 -2.00 -6.39 11.03
CA MET A 61 -0.98 -7.44 10.86
C MET A 61 -0.54 -8.05 12.20
N ALA A 62 -0.43 -7.25 13.26
CA ALA A 62 -0.09 -7.73 14.60
C ALA A 62 -1.23 -8.53 15.25
N GLU A 63 -2.49 -8.12 15.04
CA GLU A 63 -3.68 -8.84 15.51
C GLU A 63 -3.85 -10.20 14.83
N LEU A 64 -3.55 -10.28 13.52
CA LEU A 64 -3.52 -11.52 12.75
C LEU A 64 -2.28 -12.41 13.07
N GLY A 65 -1.37 -11.96 13.93
CA GLY A 65 -0.18 -12.69 14.33
C GLY A 65 0.92 -12.76 13.25
N LEU A 66 0.89 -11.84 12.27
CA LEU A 66 1.95 -11.66 11.27
C LEU A 66 3.11 -10.81 11.84
N LEU A 67 2.81 -9.89 12.76
CA LEU A 67 3.77 -9.05 13.48
C LEU A 67 3.79 -9.35 14.99
N PRO A 68 4.84 -8.93 15.73
CA PRO A 68 4.89 -9.11 17.19
C PRO A 68 3.73 -8.37 17.87
N SER A 69 3.22 -8.90 18.98
CA SER A 69 2.09 -8.30 19.71
C SER A 69 2.38 -6.90 20.28
N VAL A 70 3.63 -6.44 20.23
CA VAL A 70 4.03 -5.09 20.62
C VAL A 70 3.35 -4.03 19.76
N PHE A 71 3.18 -4.28 18.46
CA PHE A 71 2.47 -3.36 17.54
C PHE A 71 0.96 -3.33 17.80
N ALA A 72 0.41 -4.36 18.45
CA ALA A 72 -0.99 -4.40 18.88
C ALA A 72 -1.21 -3.74 20.26
N ARG A 73 -0.17 -3.16 20.88
CA ARG A 73 -0.33 -2.44 22.15
C ARG A 73 -1.09 -1.15 21.95
N ARG A 74 -2.27 -1.10 22.55
CA ARG A 74 -3.11 0.08 22.62
C ARG A 74 -2.74 0.91 23.85
N GLY A 75 -2.74 2.23 23.71
CA GLY A 75 -2.44 3.16 24.81
C GLY A 75 -3.50 3.11 25.92
N PRO A 76 -3.15 3.46 27.16
CA PRO A 76 -4.11 3.55 28.26
C PRO A 76 -5.03 4.76 28.04
N GLY A 77 -6.26 4.53 27.59
CA GLY A 77 -7.25 5.59 27.39
C GLY A 77 -8.44 5.17 26.55
N ARG A 78 -9.48 6.03 26.51
CA ARG A 78 -10.75 5.80 25.80
C ARG A 78 -10.59 5.64 24.28
N SER A 79 -9.50 6.17 23.71
CA SER A 79 -9.24 6.10 22.26
C SER A 79 -8.46 4.86 21.81
N ALA A 80 -7.93 4.06 22.74
CA ALA A 80 -7.22 2.80 22.49
C ALA A 80 -6.27 2.83 21.27
N THR A 81 -5.55 3.93 21.06
CA THR A 81 -4.73 4.16 19.88
C THR A 81 -3.48 3.27 19.88
N PRO A 82 -3.11 2.66 18.73
CA PRO A 82 -1.92 1.83 18.62
C PRO A 82 -0.66 2.70 18.56
N TRP A 83 -0.25 3.26 19.71
CA TRP A 83 0.84 4.24 19.79
C TRP A 83 2.18 3.71 19.24
N VAL A 84 2.44 2.40 19.40
CA VAL A 84 3.66 1.77 18.85
C VAL A 84 3.63 1.76 17.33
N ALA A 85 2.49 1.43 16.72
CA ALA A 85 2.34 1.42 15.27
C ALA A 85 2.44 2.84 14.69
N VAL A 86 1.83 3.82 15.35
CA VAL A 86 1.95 5.24 14.97
C VAL A 86 3.39 5.72 15.07
N ALA A 87 4.08 5.45 16.18
CA ALA A 87 5.48 5.82 16.36
C ALA A 87 6.39 5.15 15.31
N ALA A 88 6.14 3.87 14.98
CA ALA A 88 6.88 3.17 13.94
C ALA A 88 6.65 3.78 12.55
N SER A 89 5.40 4.07 12.18
CA SER A 89 5.07 4.75 10.92
C SER A 89 5.72 6.13 10.84
N ALA A 90 5.65 6.92 11.92
CA ALA A 90 6.30 8.24 12.00
C ALA A 90 7.83 8.13 11.87
N ALA A 91 8.45 7.15 12.51
CA ALA A 91 9.89 6.91 12.40
C ALA A 91 10.30 6.57 10.97
N VAL A 92 9.50 5.76 10.25
CA VAL A 92 9.73 5.48 8.84
C VAL A 92 9.59 6.75 8.00
N SER A 93 8.57 7.58 8.24
CA SER A 93 8.43 8.87 7.55
C SER A 93 9.62 9.79 7.75
N VAL A 94 10.16 9.89 8.97
CA VAL A 94 11.37 10.67 9.26
C VAL A 94 12.58 10.08 8.54
N ALA A 95 12.75 8.76 8.53
CA ALA A 95 13.85 8.12 7.81
C ALA A 95 13.79 8.36 6.30
N VAL A 96 12.60 8.32 5.70
CA VAL A 96 12.39 8.58 4.27
C VAL A 96 12.57 10.07 3.94
N SER A 97 12.35 10.97 4.90
CA SER A 97 12.51 12.42 4.70
C SER A 97 13.95 12.86 4.35
N PHE A 98 14.95 11.98 4.55
CA PHE A 98 16.34 12.24 4.14
C PHE A 98 16.62 11.96 2.66
N LEU A 99 15.70 11.32 1.93
CA LEU A 99 15.83 11.08 0.50
C LEU A 99 15.29 12.28 -0.30
N GLY A 100 15.82 12.49 -1.50
CA GLY A 100 15.30 13.50 -2.42
C GLY A 100 13.86 13.21 -2.83
N PHE A 101 13.04 14.25 -3.03
CA PHE A 101 11.62 14.10 -3.35
C PHE A 101 11.38 13.21 -4.59
N ASP A 102 12.14 13.42 -5.65
CA ASP A 102 12.02 12.63 -6.89
C ASP A 102 12.34 11.16 -6.66
N ASP A 103 13.39 10.87 -5.88
CA ASP A 103 13.76 9.50 -5.52
C ASP A 103 12.68 8.83 -4.66
N VAL A 104 12.06 9.57 -3.73
CA VAL A 104 10.96 9.08 -2.89
C VAL A 104 9.74 8.73 -3.74
N VAL A 105 9.31 9.64 -4.61
CA VAL A 105 8.13 9.42 -5.49
C VAL A 105 8.38 8.26 -6.45
N ALA A 106 9.56 8.21 -7.08
CA ALA A 106 9.92 7.15 -7.99
C ALA A 106 10.00 5.78 -7.28
N THR A 107 10.59 5.73 -6.09
CA THR A 107 10.69 4.51 -5.28
C THR A 107 9.32 4.03 -4.83
N ALA A 108 8.46 4.94 -4.34
CA ALA A 108 7.10 4.63 -3.90
C ALA A 108 6.25 4.07 -5.06
N ASN A 109 6.33 4.67 -6.25
CA ASN A 109 5.64 4.18 -7.43
C ASN A 109 6.13 2.80 -7.88
N LEU A 110 7.43 2.54 -7.76
CA LEU A 110 8.01 1.23 -8.08
C LEU A 110 7.53 0.16 -7.10
N LEU A 111 7.54 0.42 -5.78
CA LEU A 111 7.01 -0.49 -4.77
C LEU A 111 5.50 -0.74 -4.95
N TYR A 112 4.74 0.30 -5.25
CA TYR A 112 3.30 0.19 -5.53
C TYR A 112 3.04 -0.71 -6.75
N SER A 113 3.83 -0.53 -7.82
CA SER A 113 3.75 -1.36 -9.02
C SER A 113 4.06 -2.84 -8.72
N LEU A 114 5.10 -3.11 -7.92
CA LEU A 114 5.42 -4.47 -7.47
C LEU A 114 4.28 -5.08 -6.63
N GLY A 115 3.68 -4.29 -5.73
CA GLY A 115 2.51 -4.69 -4.95
C GLY A 115 1.33 -5.08 -5.84
N ALA A 116 0.99 -4.25 -6.82
CA ALA A 116 -0.08 -4.53 -7.77
C ALA A 116 0.18 -5.81 -8.60
N LEU A 117 1.43 -6.05 -9.03
CA LEU A 117 1.82 -7.29 -9.71
C LEU A 117 1.62 -8.52 -8.82
N LEU A 118 1.99 -8.43 -7.54
CA LEU A 118 1.76 -9.50 -6.57
C LEU A 118 0.27 -9.73 -6.32
N GLU A 119 -0.55 -8.69 -6.28
CA GLU A 119 -2.01 -8.79 -6.17
C GLU A 119 -2.62 -9.50 -7.39
N PHE A 120 -2.20 -9.16 -8.61
CA PHE A 120 -2.63 -9.86 -9.82
C PHE A 120 -2.20 -11.32 -9.82
N ALA A 121 -0.95 -11.60 -9.43
CA ALA A 121 -0.45 -12.97 -9.32
C ALA A 121 -1.23 -13.78 -8.28
N ALA A 122 -1.51 -13.19 -7.10
CA ALA A 122 -2.31 -13.82 -6.05
C ALA A 122 -3.76 -14.05 -6.51
N PHE A 123 -4.37 -13.08 -7.20
CA PHE A 123 -5.72 -13.19 -7.74
C PHE A 123 -5.82 -14.34 -8.76
N LEU A 124 -4.91 -14.40 -9.73
CA LEU A 124 -4.87 -15.48 -10.73
C LEU A 124 -4.61 -16.83 -10.06
N ARG A 125 -3.69 -16.89 -9.09
CA ARG A 125 -3.38 -18.12 -8.36
C ARG A 125 -4.56 -18.60 -7.51
N LEU A 126 -5.26 -17.70 -6.83
CA LEU A 126 -6.46 -18.03 -6.07
C LEU A 126 -7.53 -18.54 -7.02
N ARG A 127 -7.76 -17.89 -8.17
CA ARG A 127 -8.79 -18.32 -9.11
C ARG A 127 -8.48 -19.68 -9.76
N ALA A 128 -7.22 -19.94 -10.10
CA ALA A 128 -6.79 -21.24 -10.62
C ALA A 128 -6.85 -22.37 -9.56
N ARG A 129 -6.65 -22.04 -8.28
CA ARG A 129 -6.71 -23.01 -7.18
C ARG A 129 -8.12 -23.24 -6.64
N GLU A 130 -9.01 -22.25 -6.72
CA GLU A 130 -10.38 -22.29 -6.20
C GLU A 130 -11.35 -23.03 -7.17
N GLU A 131 -10.90 -23.30 -8.41
CA GLU A 131 -11.45 -24.39 -9.25
C GLU A 131 -11.15 -25.79 -8.66
N SER A 132 -10.32 -25.86 -7.61
CA SER A 132 -10.11 -27.01 -6.73
C SER A 132 -10.62 -26.68 -5.31
N PRO A 133 -11.14 -27.64 -4.55
CA PRO A 133 -12.40 -27.59 -3.81
C PRO A 133 -12.32 -26.89 -2.42
N SER A 134 -11.98 -25.61 -2.35
CA SER A 134 -11.98 -24.87 -1.07
C SER A 134 -13.21 -23.97 -0.90
N SER A 135 -14.05 -24.31 0.08
CA SER A 135 -15.26 -23.63 0.53
C SER A 135 -15.04 -22.19 1.05
N LEU A 136 -14.76 -21.23 0.17
CA LEU A 136 -14.77 -19.80 0.49
C LEU A 136 -16.03 -19.15 -0.09
N LYS A 137 -16.93 -18.67 0.79
CA LYS A 137 -18.15 -17.98 0.37
C LYS A 137 -17.81 -16.59 -0.15
N ARG A 138 -17.77 -16.42 -1.47
CA ARG A 138 -17.57 -15.11 -2.14
C ARG A 138 -18.90 -14.47 -2.54
N PRO A 139 -19.28 -13.32 -1.96
CA PRO A 139 -20.49 -12.59 -2.36
C PRO A 139 -20.43 -12.01 -3.79
N TYR A 140 -19.22 -11.83 -4.36
CA TYR A 140 -19.03 -11.25 -5.69
C TYR A 140 -17.96 -12.01 -6.49
N ARG A 141 -18.23 -12.29 -7.77
CA ARG A 141 -17.34 -12.99 -8.71
C ARG A 141 -17.31 -12.26 -10.06
N VAL A 142 -16.11 -11.96 -10.56
CA VAL A 142 -15.93 -11.38 -11.90
C VAL A 142 -16.31 -12.43 -12.97
N PRO A 143 -17.24 -12.15 -13.89
CA PRO A 143 -17.86 -13.15 -14.78
C PRO A 143 -17.02 -13.51 -16.03
N LEU A 144 -15.69 -13.62 -15.90
CA LEU A 144 -14.79 -13.93 -17.02
C LEU A 144 -14.10 -15.31 -16.85
N PRO A 145 -13.79 -16.03 -17.95
CA PRO A 145 -12.99 -17.25 -17.89
C PRO A 145 -11.52 -16.93 -17.54
N LEU A 146 -10.80 -17.90 -16.95
CA LEU A 146 -9.39 -17.73 -16.54
C LEU A 146 -8.45 -17.12 -17.60
N PRO A 147 -8.44 -17.56 -18.88
CA PRO A 147 -7.55 -16.97 -19.88
C PRO A 147 -7.88 -15.50 -20.18
N ALA A 148 -9.18 -15.13 -20.20
CA ALA A 148 -9.58 -13.74 -20.41
C ALA A 148 -9.15 -12.84 -19.23
N LEU A 149 -9.20 -13.35 -18.01
CA LEU A 149 -8.71 -12.64 -16.83
C LEU A 149 -7.20 -12.50 -16.82
N ALA A 150 -6.48 -13.56 -17.21
CA ALA A 150 -5.03 -13.51 -17.37
C ALA A 150 -4.64 -12.45 -18.40
N ALA A 151 -5.32 -12.39 -19.55
CA ALA A 151 -5.10 -11.35 -20.56
C ALA A 151 -5.41 -9.95 -20.02
N MET A 152 -6.52 -9.78 -19.29
CA MET A 152 -6.91 -8.50 -18.68
C MET A 152 -5.89 -8.02 -17.63
N CYS A 153 -5.32 -8.93 -16.84
CA CYS A 153 -4.26 -8.62 -15.89
C CYS A 153 -2.90 -8.40 -16.58
N LEU A 154 -2.66 -9.04 -17.73
CA LEU A 154 -1.40 -8.94 -18.46
C LEU A 154 -1.16 -7.53 -19.01
N VAL A 155 -2.20 -6.86 -19.53
CA VAL A 155 -2.10 -5.49 -20.07
C VAL A 155 -1.52 -4.49 -19.06
N PRO A 156 -2.12 -4.28 -17.87
CA PRO A 156 -1.55 -3.40 -16.86
C PRO A 156 -0.23 -3.95 -16.31
N SER A 157 -0.06 -5.27 -16.20
CA SER A 157 1.19 -5.86 -15.71
C SER A 157 2.37 -5.59 -16.64
N ALA A 158 2.18 -5.65 -17.96
CA ALA A 158 3.21 -5.35 -18.94
C ALA A 158 3.60 -3.86 -18.90
N PHE A 159 2.61 -2.97 -18.76
CA PHE A 159 2.87 -1.54 -18.59
C PHE A 159 3.65 -1.24 -17.30
N LEU A 160 3.24 -1.84 -16.17
CA LEU A 160 3.95 -1.70 -14.90
C LEU A 160 5.37 -2.26 -14.99
N ALA A 161 5.57 -3.40 -15.62
CA ALA A 161 6.89 -3.99 -15.84
C ALA A 161 7.79 -3.09 -16.70
N TYR A 162 7.23 -2.44 -17.72
CA TYR A 162 7.95 -1.44 -18.53
C TYR A 162 8.38 -0.24 -17.69
N VAL A 163 7.48 0.32 -16.87
CA VAL A 163 7.81 1.44 -15.98
C VAL A 163 8.92 1.06 -14.99
N VAL A 164 8.88 -0.15 -14.43
CA VAL A 164 9.94 -0.68 -13.56
C VAL A 164 11.27 -0.85 -14.32
N ALA A 165 11.24 -1.32 -15.57
CA ALA A 165 12.44 -1.53 -16.38
C ALA A 165 13.14 -0.23 -16.79
N VAL A 166 12.37 0.84 -16.99
CA VAL A 166 12.89 2.17 -17.38
C VAL A 166 13.32 2.98 -16.15
N ALA A 167 12.96 2.55 -14.94
CA ALA A 167 13.34 3.24 -13.70
C ALA A 167 14.87 3.33 -13.54
N GLY A 168 15.36 4.51 -13.16
CA GLY A 168 16.79 4.76 -12.97
C GLY A 168 17.44 3.83 -11.94
N TRP A 169 18.72 3.51 -12.13
CA TRP A 169 19.46 2.55 -11.29
C TRP A 169 19.41 2.87 -9.78
N ARG A 170 19.46 4.15 -9.39
CA ARG A 170 19.37 4.57 -7.99
C ARG A 170 18.02 4.19 -7.36
N VAL A 171 16.92 4.51 -8.04
CA VAL A 171 15.56 4.19 -7.61
C VAL A 171 15.38 2.67 -7.53
N SER A 172 15.82 1.96 -8.57
CA SER A 172 15.78 0.50 -8.62
C SER A 172 16.59 -0.14 -7.47
N ALA A 173 17.75 0.41 -7.12
CA ALA A 173 18.56 -0.07 -6.00
C ALA A 173 17.88 0.16 -4.64
N VAL A 174 17.32 1.36 -4.39
CA VAL A 174 16.58 1.66 -3.17
C VAL A 174 15.34 0.77 -3.05
N ALA A 175 14.58 0.62 -4.13
CA ALA A 175 13.40 -0.23 -4.16
C ALA A 175 13.72 -1.71 -3.94
N ALA A 176 14.79 -2.21 -4.57
CA ALA A 176 15.27 -3.57 -4.37
C ALA A 176 15.74 -3.79 -2.92
N ALA A 177 16.44 -2.82 -2.33
CA ALA A 177 16.86 -2.88 -0.94
C ALA A 177 15.66 -2.92 0.02
N LEU A 178 14.66 -2.04 -0.17
CA LEU A 178 13.43 -2.03 0.63
C LEU A 178 12.64 -3.35 0.48
N THR A 179 12.57 -3.89 -0.74
CA THR A 179 11.91 -5.18 -1.00
C THR A 179 12.65 -6.32 -0.32
N ALA A 180 13.98 -6.35 -0.42
CA ALA A 180 14.81 -7.35 0.24
C ALA A 180 14.71 -7.24 1.77
N LEU A 181 14.67 -6.02 2.32
CA LEU A 181 14.42 -5.78 3.75
C LEU A 181 13.03 -6.30 4.15
N GLY A 182 11.99 -6.07 3.37
CA GLY A 182 10.65 -6.60 3.63
C GLY A 182 10.61 -8.14 3.65
N VAL A 183 11.22 -8.78 2.65
CA VAL A 183 11.33 -10.25 2.58
C VAL A 183 12.18 -10.81 3.73
N GLY A 184 13.32 -10.18 4.02
CA GLY A 184 14.19 -10.52 5.12
C GLY A 184 13.51 -10.38 6.48
N TRP A 185 12.75 -9.30 6.67
CA TRP A 185 11.93 -9.08 7.86
C TRP A 185 10.88 -10.17 8.01
N HIS A 186 10.15 -10.52 6.95
CA HIS A 186 9.19 -11.63 6.98
C HIS A 186 9.87 -12.97 7.37
N GLY A 187 11.07 -13.24 6.85
CA GLY A 187 11.88 -14.40 7.23
C GLY A 187 12.32 -14.37 8.70
N ALA A 188 12.87 -13.25 9.17
CA ALA A 188 13.28 -13.05 10.56
C ALA A 188 12.10 -13.21 11.53
N MET A 189 10.94 -12.67 11.16
CA MET A 189 9.68 -12.82 11.88
C MET A 189 9.23 -14.29 11.98
N ARG A 190 9.40 -15.07 10.91
CA ARG A 190 9.13 -16.52 10.91
C ARG A 190 10.08 -17.28 11.85
N VAL A 191 11.36 -16.90 11.90
CA VAL A 191 12.35 -17.50 12.81
C VAL A 191 12.11 -17.09 14.27
N CYS A 192 11.79 -15.83 14.53
CA CYS A 192 11.41 -15.36 15.87
C CYS A 192 10.16 -16.08 16.38
N ARG A 193 9.20 -16.40 15.49
CA ARG A 193 8.03 -17.21 15.82
C ARG A 193 8.39 -18.67 16.13
N SER A 194 9.28 -19.29 15.37
CA SER A 194 9.70 -20.68 15.61
C SER A 194 10.54 -20.83 16.89
N ARG A 195 11.37 -19.83 17.22
CA ARG A 195 12.18 -19.80 18.44
C ARG A 195 11.46 -19.23 19.67
N LYS A 196 10.18 -18.85 19.57
CA LYS A 196 9.36 -18.25 20.64
C LYS A 196 9.96 -16.98 21.27
N TRP A 197 10.82 -16.26 20.57
CA TRP A 197 11.49 -15.05 21.09
C TRP A 197 10.54 -13.87 21.28
N LEU A 198 9.48 -13.81 20.47
CA LEU A 198 8.49 -12.74 20.51
C LEU A 198 7.10 -13.33 20.74
N ARG A 199 6.28 -12.65 21.55
CA ARG A 199 4.87 -13.02 21.74
C ARG A 199 4.08 -12.59 20.51
N PHE A 200 3.43 -13.54 19.87
CA PHE A 200 2.48 -13.30 18.78
C PHE A 200 1.07 -13.50 19.31
N ASN A 201 0.11 -12.71 18.83
CA ASN A 201 -1.28 -12.96 19.18
C ASN A 201 -1.76 -14.23 18.47
N THR A 202 -1.97 -15.31 19.22
CA THR A 202 -2.47 -16.59 18.69
C THR A 202 -3.99 -16.73 18.80
N ALA A 203 -4.67 -15.77 19.44
CA ALA A 203 -6.10 -15.87 19.73
C ALA A 203 -6.98 -15.81 18.46
N VAL A 204 -6.67 -14.93 17.50
CA VAL A 204 -7.49 -14.74 16.29
C VAL A 204 -7.36 -15.91 15.30
N ALA A 205 -6.16 -16.52 15.20
CA ALA A 205 -5.94 -17.67 14.33
C ALA A 205 -6.66 -18.95 14.81
N ALA A 206 -6.92 -19.07 16.12
CA ALA A 206 -7.69 -20.17 16.69
C ALA A 206 -9.20 -19.97 16.42
N ASP A 207 -9.71 -18.76 16.63
CA ASP A 207 -11.12 -18.43 16.46
C ASP A 207 -11.59 -18.59 15.00
N HIS A 208 -10.77 -18.17 14.03
CA HIS A 208 -11.12 -18.33 12.61
C HIS A 208 -11.10 -19.78 12.13
N ARG A 209 -10.25 -20.64 12.72
CA ARG A 209 -10.26 -22.09 12.44
C ARG A 209 -11.48 -22.78 13.04
N LEU A 210 -11.89 -22.38 14.25
CA LEU A 210 -13.11 -22.88 14.89
C LEU A 210 -14.35 -22.52 14.06
N GLN A 211 -14.46 -21.28 13.59
CA GLN A 211 -15.58 -20.86 12.72
C GLN A 211 -15.63 -21.58 11.37
N LEU A 212 -14.48 -22.00 10.81
CA LEU A 212 -14.44 -22.80 9.58
C LEU A 212 -14.79 -24.28 9.82
N GLN A 213 -14.61 -24.79 11.05
CA GLN A 213 -14.98 -26.15 11.42
C GLN A 213 -16.46 -26.26 11.79
N ASP A 214 -17.07 -25.21 12.34
CA ASP A 214 -18.48 -25.17 12.71
C ASP A 214 -19.41 -24.72 11.56
N ALA A 215 -18.86 -24.41 10.38
CA ALA A 215 -19.66 -24.06 9.22
C ALA A 215 -20.39 -25.30 8.66
N PRO A 216 -21.73 -25.27 8.50
CA PRO A 216 -22.48 -26.39 7.96
C PRO A 216 -22.03 -26.69 6.52
N PRO A 217 -22.00 -27.98 6.10
CA PRO A 217 -21.57 -28.35 4.76
C PRO A 217 -22.43 -27.65 3.70
N PRO A 218 -21.83 -27.22 2.58
CA PRO A 218 -22.56 -26.53 1.53
C PRO A 218 -23.69 -27.43 1.02
N PRO A 219 -24.90 -26.89 0.77
CA PRO A 219 -25.98 -27.67 0.20
C PRO A 219 -25.53 -28.21 -1.16
N ALA A 220 -25.74 -29.51 -1.37
CA ALA A 220 -25.51 -30.18 -2.65
C ALA A 220 -26.47 -29.60 -3.71
N GLY A 221 -26.07 -28.49 -4.32
CA GLY A 221 -26.81 -27.75 -5.33
C GLY A 221 -26.27 -28.06 -6.72
N ARG A 222 -27.20 -28.44 -7.60
CA ARG A 222 -27.04 -29.13 -8.87
C ARG A 222 -26.24 -28.37 -9.93
N VAL A 223 -25.57 -29.18 -10.77
CA VAL A 223 -24.89 -28.92 -12.05
C VAL A 223 -25.43 -27.72 -12.81
#